data_AF-A0A931XY21-F1
#
_entry.id   AF-A0A931XY21-F1
#
_cell.length_a   1.000
_cell.length_b   1.000
_cell.length_c   1.000
_cell.angle_alpha   90.00
_cell.angle_beta   90.00
_cell.angle_gamma   90.00
#
_symmetry.space_group_name_H-M   'P 1'
#
loop_
_entity.id
_entity.type
_entity.pdbx_description
1 polymer ?
#
loop_
_entity_poly.entity_id
_entity_poly.type
_entity_poly.pdbx_seq_one_letter_code
_entity_poly.pdbx_strand_id
1 'polypeptide(L)'
;MSIRVDEFTFSRADQAVGAAPERTGTRVRFEVDRDTPRELRMIFDEYTTDLAFDRTRTVVRLFAIGTTFVSRSEAKRLLHGLERFREVVLDFGGVGAIGQGFADEVFRVWARAHPDTRLRPVDMIEPVEFMVRRALAER
;
A
#
# COMPACT_ATOMS: atom_id res chain seq x y z
N MET A 1 -23.83 9.96 -28.48
CA MET A 1 -23.71 8.79 -27.58
C MET A 1 -23.39 9.34 -26.20
N SER A 2 -24.41 9.43 -25.34
CA SER A 2 -24.37 10.14 -24.07
C SER A 2 -23.68 9.29 -22.99
N ILE A 3 -22.63 9.83 -22.39
CA ILE A 3 -22.11 9.32 -21.12
C ILE A 3 -22.94 10.02 -20.04
N ARG A 4 -23.76 9.23 -19.34
CA ARG A 4 -24.45 9.70 -18.13
C ARG A 4 -23.37 10.03 -17.10
N VAL A 5 -23.34 11.29 -16.68
CA VAL A 5 -22.59 11.70 -15.49
C VAL A 5 -23.47 11.31 -14.32
N ASP A 6 -23.12 10.22 -13.65
CA ASP A 6 -23.79 9.85 -12.40
C ASP A 6 -23.64 11.01 -11.41
N GLU A 7 -24.76 11.29 -10.76
CA GLU A 7 -25.04 12.42 -9.90
C GLU A 7 -24.02 12.48 -8.74
N PHE A 8 -23.12 13.45 -8.79
CA PHE A 8 -22.21 13.74 -7.69
C PHE A 8 -23.03 14.22 -6.49
N THR A 9 -23.26 13.34 -5.52
CA THR A 9 -23.72 13.77 -4.20
C THR A 9 -22.55 14.48 -3.51
N PHE A 10 -22.52 15.81 -3.58
CA PHE A 10 -21.59 16.64 -2.84
C PHE A 10 -21.80 16.43 -1.34
N SER A 11 -20.99 15.56 -0.73
CA SER A 11 -20.93 15.40 0.71
C SER A 11 -20.03 16.48 1.31
N ARG A 12 -20.66 17.59 1.69
CA ARG A 12 -20.25 18.61 2.67
C ARG A 12 -18.85 19.25 2.49
N ALA A 13 -18.89 20.52 2.05
CA ALA A 13 -17.87 21.55 2.26
C ALA A 13 -16.52 21.37 1.54
N ASP A 14 -16.53 21.10 0.24
CA ASP A 14 -15.35 21.23 -0.59
C ASP A 14 -14.87 22.69 -0.64
N GLN A 15 -13.62 22.94 -0.27
CA GLN A 15 -12.94 24.21 -0.51
C GLN A 15 -11.97 24.05 -1.68
N ALA A 16 -12.20 24.80 -2.76
CA ALA A 16 -11.33 24.83 -3.91
C ALA A 16 -10.24 25.91 -3.73
N VAL A 17 -8.99 25.55 -4.00
CA VAL A 17 -7.83 26.48 -3.95
C VAL A 17 -7.76 27.34 -5.23
N GLY A 18 -8.54 27.00 -6.27
CA GLY A 18 -8.64 27.78 -7.50
C GLY A 18 -9.43 27.05 -8.60
N ALA A 19 -9.71 27.75 -9.70
CA ALA A 19 -10.28 27.17 -10.92
C ALA A 19 -9.16 26.88 -11.92
N ALA A 20 -9.21 25.72 -12.58
CA ALA A 20 -8.31 25.36 -13.66
C ALA A 20 -9.12 24.92 -14.89
N PRO A 21 -8.66 25.21 -16.12
CA PRO A 21 -9.31 24.71 -17.33
C PRO A 21 -9.30 23.18 -17.36
N GLU A 22 -10.36 22.57 -17.89
CA GLU A 22 -10.42 21.13 -18.08
C GLU A 22 -9.28 20.67 -19.01
N ARG A 23 -8.55 19.65 -18.57
CA ARG A 23 -7.44 19.05 -19.32
C ARG A 23 -7.64 17.54 -19.38
N THR A 24 -7.43 16.97 -20.56
CA THR A 24 -7.31 15.51 -20.72
C THR A 24 -6.02 15.05 -20.03
N GLY A 25 -6.15 14.17 -19.03
CA GLY A 25 -5.02 13.67 -18.25
C GLY A 25 -5.46 12.76 -17.11
N THR A 26 -4.51 12.35 -16.27
CA THR A 26 -4.78 11.51 -15.10
C THR A 26 -5.27 12.37 -13.93
N ARG A 27 -6.44 12.05 -13.38
CA ARG A 27 -6.94 12.66 -12.15
C ARG A 27 -6.58 11.79 -10.94
N VAL A 28 -5.89 12.38 -9.98
CA VAL A 28 -5.64 11.77 -8.67
C VAL A 28 -6.53 12.47 -7.63
N ARG A 29 -7.23 11.70 -6.80
CA ARG A 29 -8.10 12.19 -5.72
C ARG A 29 -7.57 11.67 -4.39
N PHE A 30 -7.51 12.53 -3.39
CA PHE A 30 -7.14 12.18 -2.02
C PHE A 30 -8.22 12.72 -1.09
N GLU A 31 -8.71 11.87 -0.20
CA GLU A 31 -9.77 12.20 0.75
C GLU A 31 -9.33 11.82 2.16
N VAL A 32 -9.69 12.66 3.13
CA VAL A 32 -9.39 12.44 4.54
C VAL A 32 -10.67 12.60 5.33
N ASP A 33 -11.06 11.54 6.04
CA ASP A 33 -12.12 11.63 7.02
C ASP A 33 -11.62 12.40 8.25
N ARG A 34 -12.40 13.40 8.67
CA ARG A 34 -12.09 14.23 9.84
C ARG A 34 -12.71 13.68 11.12
N ASP A 35 -13.70 12.79 11.01
CA ASP A 35 -14.33 12.14 12.15
C ASP A 35 -13.51 10.90 12.52
N THR A 36 -12.60 11.05 13.48
CA THR A 36 -11.72 9.97 13.89
C THR A 36 -11.65 9.86 15.41
N PRO A 37 -11.77 8.63 15.97
CA PRO A 37 -11.54 8.40 17.39
C PRO A 37 -10.05 8.49 17.76
N ARG A 38 -9.17 8.77 16.79
CA ARG A 38 -7.73 8.81 16.99
C ARG A 38 -7.32 10.10 17.71
N GLU A 39 -6.87 9.97 18.95
CA GLU A 39 -6.20 11.04 19.68
C GLU A 39 -4.79 11.29 19.13
N LEU A 40 -4.36 12.57 19.14
CA LEU A 40 -3.03 12.99 18.68
C LEU A 40 -1.92 12.21 19.39
N ARG A 41 -2.07 11.95 20.70
CA ARG A 41 -1.10 11.18 21.49
C ARG A 41 -0.88 9.77 20.94
N MET A 42 -1.94 9.08 20.49
CA MET A 42 -1.81 7.74 19.89
C MET A 42 -0.98 7.77 18.61
N ILE A 43 -1.09 8.84 17.82
CA ILE A 43 -0.27 9.03 16.61
C ILE A 43 1.20 9.28 16.98
N PHE A 44 1.46 10.14 17.97
CA PHE A 44 2.84 10.38 18.41
C PHE A 44 3.48 9.10 18.96
N ASP A 45 2.80 8.38 19.85
CA ASP A 45 3.28 7.14 20.44
C ASP A 45 3.51 6.05 19.37
N GLU A 46 2.66 5.99 18.33
CA GLU A 46 2.82 5.01 17.25
C GLU A 46 4.00 5.35 16.33
N TYR A 47 4.23 6.61 15.97
CA TYR A 47 5.15 7.01 14.89
C TYR A 47 6.45 7.70 15.34
N THR A 48 6.69 7.83 16.64
CA THR A 48 7.86 8.52 17.21
C THR A 48 8.76 7.55 17.97
N THR A 49 10.08 7.64 17.74
CA THR A 49 11.11 7.06 18.62
C THR A 49 12.00 8.21 19.09
N ASP A 50 12.24 8.33 20.40
CA ASP A 50 13.08 9.40 20.98
C ASP A 50 12.75 10.82 20.47
N LEU A 51 11.45 11.13 20.36
CA LEU A 51 10.91 12.40 19.85
C LEU A 51 11.18 12.70 18.36
N ALA A 52 11.84 11.79 17.63
CA ALA A 52 11.97 11.85 16.18
C ALA A 52 10.82 11.07 15.50
N PHE A 53 10.18 11.68 14.51
CA PHE A 53 9.25 11.00 13.59
C PHE A 53 10.03 10.08 12.63
N ASP A 54 10.68 9.07 13.18
CA ASP A 54 11.61 8.21 12.48
C ASP A 54 11.02 6.83 12.15
N ARG A 55 9.86 6.50 12.75
CA ARG A 55 9.13 5.26 12.45
C ARG A 55 8.21 5.49 11.26
N THR A 56 8.78 5.39 10.07
CA THR A 56 8.03 5.44 8.82
C THR A 56 7.43 4.06 8.53
N ARG A 57 6.13 3.90 8.82
CA ARG A 57 5.35 2.71 8.52
C ARG A 57 4.31 3.02 7.44
N THR A 58 4.27 2.20 6.38
CA THR A 58 3.22 2.27 5.37
C THR A 58 2.48 0.94 5.24
N VAL A 59 1.20 0.99 4.89
CA VAL A 59 0.38 -0.20 4.62
C VAL A 59 0.02 -0.20 3.14
N VAL A 60 0.43 -1.25 2.44
CA VAL A 60 0.08 -1.49 1.04
C VAL A 60 -0.98 -2.56 1.00
N ARG A 61 -2.20 -2.19 0.60
CA ARG A 61 -3.32 -3.13 0.41
C ARG A 61 -3.27 -3.65 -1.02
N LEU A 62 -2.86 -4.90 -1.18
CA LEU A 62 -2.61 -5.47 -2.51
C LEU A 62 -3.91 -5.63 -3.31
N PHE A 63 -5.03 -5.93 -2.67
CA PHE A 63 -6.34 -6.07 -3.34
C PHE A 63 -6.76 -4.84 -4.15
N ALA A 64 -6.39 -3.62 -3.71
CA ALA A 64 -6.67 -2.40 -4.45
C ALA A 64 -5.95 -2.33 -5.81
N ILE A 65 -4.95 -3.19 -6.02
CA ILE A 65 -4.10 -3.25 -7.21
C ILE A 65 -4.39 -4.51 -8.03
N GLY A 66 -4.83 -5.59 -7.39
CA GLY A 66 -5.22 -6.83 -8.05
C GLY A 66 -5.51 -7.97 -7.05
N THR A 67 -6.14 -9.03 -7.53
CA THR A 67 -6.50 -10.21 -6.70
C THR A 67 -5.52 -11.37 -6.83
N THR A 68 -4.67 -11.35 -7.85
CA THR A 68 -3.68 -12.39 -8.14
C THR A 68 -2.39 -11.73 -8.63
N PHE A 69 -1.24 -12.15 -8.09
CA PHE A 69 0.07 -11.61 -8.47
C PHE A 69 1.05 -12.72 -8.80
N VAL A 70 1.57 -12.80 -10.02
CA VAL A 70 2.34 -13.99 -10.45
C VAL A 70 3.81 -13.67 -10.72
N SER A 71 4.08 -12.51 -11.32
CA SER A 71 5.36 -12.19 -11.94
C SER A 71 6.29 -11.37 -11.04
N ARG A 72 7.60 -11.48 -11.32
CA ARG A 72 8.62 -10.61 -10.70
C ARG A 72 8.42 -9.14 -11.03
N SER A 73 7.99 -8.83 -12.26
CA SER A 73 7.77 -7.45 -12.70
C SER A 73 6.64 -6.78 -11.93
N GLU A 74 5.59 -7.52 -11.54
CA GLU A 74 4.54 -7.00 -10.66
C GLU A 74 5.07 -6.67 -9.28
N ALA A 75 5.87 -7.57 -8.69
CA ALA A 75 6.54 -7.32 -7.42
C ALA A 75 7.45 -6.07 -7.48
N LYS A 76 8.28 -5.94 -8.51
CA LYS A 76 9.15 -4.76 -8.68
C LYS A 76 8.37 -3.46 -8.77
N ARG A 77 7.24 -3.44 -9.47
CA ARG A 77 6.36 -2.26 -9.54
C ARG A 77 5.72 -1.94 -8.19
N LEU A 78 5.25 -2.96 -7.47
CA LEU A 78 4.64 -2.81 -6.14
C LEU A 78 5.63 -2.21 -5.13
N LEU A 79 6.88 -2.66 -5.17
CA LEU A 79 7.90 -2.33 -4.17
C LEU A 79 8.66 -1.04 -4.47
N HIS A 80 8.45 -0.44 -5.64
CA HIS A 80 9.17 0.75 -6.05
C HIS A 80 8.86 1.95 -5.12
N GLY A 81 9.90 2.57 -4.56
CA GLY A 81 9.77 3.70 -3.65
C GLY A 81 9.39 3.33 -2.22
N LEU A 82 9.33 2.02 -1.90
CA LEU A 82 9.08 1.53 -0.55
C LEU A 82 10.36 1.45 0.31
N GLU A 83 11.54 1.50 -0.30
CA GLU A 83 12.85 1.49 0.35
C GLU A 83 13.09 2.71 1.26
N ARG A 84 12.28 3.77 1.12
CA ARG A 84 12.33 4.95 2.00
C ARG A 84 11.70 4.72 3.38
N PHE A 85 10.97 3.61 3.56
CA PHE A 85 10.30 3.28 4.80
C PHE A 85 11.12 2.28 5.61
N ARG A 86 11.10 2.43 6.94
CA ARG A 86 11.71 1.43 7.84
C ARG A 86 10.87 0.17 7.96
N GLU A 87 9.53 0.31 7.93
CA GLU A 87 8.61 -0.82 7.98
C GLU A 87 7.52 -0.69 6.91
N VAL A 88 7.29 -1.77 6.17
CA VAL A 88 6.24 -1.85 5.15
C VAL A 88 5.36 -3.04 5.49
N VAL A 89 4.09 -2.78 5.73
CA VAL A 89 3.06 -3.81 5.89
C VAL A 89 2.48 -4.11 4.52
N LEU A 90 2.62 -5.36 4.10
CA LEU A 90 1.99 -5.89 2.89
C LEU A 90 0.73 -6.62 3.32
N ASP A 91 -0.41 -5.97 3.11
CA ASP A 91 -1.74 -6.49 3.44
C ASP A 91 -2.27 -7.31 2.25
N PHE A 92 -2.34 -8.62 2.44
CA PHE A 92 -2.82 -9.60 1.47
C PHE A 92 -4.34 -9.87 1.59
N GLY A 93 -5.07 -9.11 2.42
CA GLY A 93 -6.51 -9.21 2.53
C GLY A 93 -7.18 -9.05 1.16
N GLY A 94 -7.94 -10.07 0.74
CA GLY A 94 -8.59 -10.13 -0.57
C GLY A 94 -7.71 -10.65 -1.72
N VAL A 95 -6.44 -10.97 -1.48
CA VAL A 95 -5.56 -11.61 -2.48
C VAL A 95 -5.81 -13.12 -2.47
N GLY A 96 -6.22 -13.67 -3.63
CA GLY A 96 -6.56 -15.08 -3.78
C GLY A 96 -5.36 -15.98 -4.06
N ALA A 97 -4.30 -15.46 -4.68
CA ALA A 97 -3.09 -16.22 -4.96
C ALA A 97 -1.89 -15.32 -5.25
N ILE A 98 -0.69 -15.83 -4.93
CA ILE A 98 0.57 -15.30 -5.44
C ILE A 98 1.40 -16.41 -6.10
N GLY A 99 2.12 -16.05 -7.16
CA GLY A 99 3.05 -16.95 -7.85
C GLY A 99 4.44 -16.93 -7.22
N GLN A 100 5.21 -17.99 -7.48
CA GLN A 100 6.58 -18.12 -6.97
C GLN A 100 7.46 -16.94 -7.38
N GLY A 101 7.35 -16.45 -8.62
CA GLY A 101 8.13 -15.30 -9.09
C GLY A 101 7.87 -14.04 -8.27
N PHE A 102 6.60 -13.75 -7.97
CA PHE A 102 6.23 -12.63 -7.11
C PHE A 102 6.79 -12.79 -5.68
N ALA A 103 6.53 -13.93 -5.04
CA ALA A 103 6.97 -14.18 -3.67
C ALA A 103 8.50 -14.12 -3.51
N ASP A 104 9.21 -14.72 -4.46
CA ASP A 104 10.67 -14.73 -4.55
C ASP A 104 11.26 -13.32 -4.69
N GLU A 105 10.67 -12.50 -5.56
CA GLU A 105 11.12 -11.13 -5.75
C GLU A 105 10.89 -10.29 -4.47
N VAL A 106 9.72 -10.39 -3.85
CA VAL A 106 9.36 -9.60 -2.66
C VAL A 106 10.22 -9.98 -1.45
N PHE A 107 10.18 -11.26 -1.06
CA PHE A 107 10.65 -11.70 0.25
C PHE A 107 12.12 -12.15 0.25
N ARG A 108 12.71 -12.39 -0.93
CA ARG A 108 14.11 -12.79 -1.06
C ARG A 108 14.96 -11.75 -1.79
N VAL A 109 14.63 -11.41 -3.03
CA VAL A 109 15.47 -10.52 -3.84
C VAL A 109 15.44 -9.08 -3.31
N TRP A 110 14.26 -8.48 -3.24
CA TRP A 110 14.09 -7.08 -2.83
C TRP A 110 14.45 -6.88 -1.37
N ALA A 111 13.98 -7.77 -0.47
CA ALA A 111 14.29 -7.70 0.96
C ALA A 111 15.80 -7.81 1.24
N ARG A 112 16.56 -8.59 0.44
CA ARG A 112 18.03 -8.65 0.56
C ARG A 112 18.71 -7.39 0.04
N ALA A 113 18.17 -6.76 -0.99
CA ALA A 113 18.69 -5.51 -1.55
C ALA A 113 18.42 -4.29 -0.64
N HIS A 114 17.39 -4.35 0.21
CA HIS A 114 16.97 -3.26 1.10
C HIS A 114 16.87 -3.74 2.55
N PRO A 115 18.01 -4.08 3.20
CA PRO A 115 18.01 -4.67 4.55
C PRO A 115 17.47 -3.73 5.64
N ASP A 116 17.50 -2.42 5.40
CA ASP A 116 16.99 -1.40 6.32
C ASP A 116 15.46 -1.28 6.30
N THR A 117 14.79 -1.88 5.31
CA THR A 117 13.32 -1.92 5.21
C THR A 117 12.78 -3.28 5.61
N ARG A 118 12.03 -3.33 6.70
CA ARG A 118 11.36 -4.54 7.17
C ARG A 118 10.02 -4.73 6.44
N LEU A 119 9.89 -5.80 5.67
CA LEU A 119 8.61 -6.24 5.11
C LEU A 119 7.82 -7.09 6.13
N ARG A 120 6.55 -6.78 6.33
CA ARG A 120 5.63 -7.52 7.20
C ARG A 120 4.37 -7.95 6.43
N PRO A 121 4.28 -9.22 6.00
CA PRO A 121 3.06 -9.73 5.39
C PRO A 121 1.96 -9.95 6.45
N VAL A 122 0.73 -9.52 6.16
CA VAL A 122 -0.45 -9.71 7.03
C VAL A 122 -1.67 -10.14 6.21
N ASP A 123 -2.70 -10.65 6.89
CA ASP A 123 -4.01 -10.98 6.32
C ASP A 123 -3.96 -11.94 5.11
N MET A 124 -3.07 -12.93 5.19
CA MET A 124 -2.89 -13.95 4.16
C MET A 124 -3.85 -15.12 4.34
N ILE A 125 -4.38 -15.63 3.24
CA ILE A 125 -4.97 -16.97 3.19
C ILE A 125 -3.89 -18.05 3.02
N GLU A 126 -4.24 -19.30 3.30
CA GLU A 126 -3.30 -20.43 3.31
C GLU A 126 -2.46 -20.57 2.01
N PRO A 127 -3.02 -20.47 0.79
CA PRO A 127 -2.22 -20.52 -0.45
C PRO A 127 -1.17 -19.42 -0.55
N VAL A 128 -1.50 -18.21 -0.09
CA VAL A 128 -0.58 -17.06 -0.10
C VAL A 128 0.49 -17.27 0.95
N GLU A 129 0.11 -17.63 2.17
CA GLU A 129 1.03 -17.88 3.27
C GLU A 129 2.05 -18.98 2.92
N PHE A 130 1.60 -20.07 2.28
CA PHE A 130 2.47 -21.13 1.79
C PHE A 130 3.58 -20.59 0.88
N MET A 131 3.23 -19.73 -0.09
CA MET A 131 4.20 -19.14 -1.02
C MET A 131 5.17 -18.19 -0.34
N VAL A 132 4.69 -17.37 0.61
CA VAL A 132 5.53 -16.47 1.40
C VAL A 132 6.53 -17.28 2.24
N ARG A 133 6.05 -18.29 2.97
CA ARG A 133 6.91 -19.16 3.79
C ARG A 133 7.97 -19.86 2.94
N ARG A 134 7.59 -20.38 1.77
CA ARG A 134 8.52 -21.01 0.84
C ARG A 134 9.64 -20.05 0.43
N ALA A 135 9.30 -18.82 0.02
CA ALA A 135 10.29 -17.82 -0.37
C ALA A 135 11.24 -17.41 0.78
N LEU A 136 10.77 -17.48 2.03
CA LEU A 136 11.56 -17.19 3.23
C LEU A 136 12.44 -18.38 3.69
N ALA A 137 12.02 -19.62 3.43
CA ALA A 137 12.70 -20.83 3.86
C ALA A 137 13.91 -21.20 2.97
N GLU A 138 13.91 -20.79 1.70
CA GLU A 138 15.01 -21.00 0.74
C GLU A 138 16.19 -20.02 0.98
N ARG A 139 16.49 -19.70 2.25
CA ARG A 139 17.55 -18.76 2.69
C ARG A 139 18.91 -19.40 2.91
#